data_AF-A0A261WE40-F1
#
_entry.id   AF-A0A261WE40-F1
#
_cell.length_a   1.000
_cell.length_b   1.000
_cell.length_c   1.000
_cell.angle_alpha   90.00
_cell.angle_beta   90.00
_cell.angle_gamma   90.00
#
_symmetry.space_group_name_H-M   'P 1'
#
loop_
_entity.id
_entity.type
_entity.pdbx_description
1 polymer ?
#
loop_
_entity_poly.entity_id
_entity_poly.type
_entity_poly.pdbx_seq_one_letter_code
_entity_poly.pdbx_strand_id
1 'polypeptide(L)'
;MSIQSRDPVIDRAAPDGDSPISFYCKLEDDNAVKDYLRGGRCLRFTGVKSSEWNEVSLRQGVDVYVIDVDFWSTNKGNGLSFIGTHKQSLVEHQPVSYWFLLEFTPGKGRNYYYAAFSDPLENKPTFGGVLLDLDPKAGPELPTPPCVKSIKMNAGDDYSFYSFHVGQGMASLLDNERDGILFDAGAGCPIKRPDYPDLLVNDLKTAVQALHRVIMILSHPDLDHWRLLQWDPTLSGEIDSIYVPINTKQLVFSDKSVNEKIKVFDGTLIPLTVGSSLDVHRSQPCYSDKNGECLVCVFHAHGQTVLIPGDYVYERMRQDKNLLISGLANTSYTAIIVPHHGDSASSRGVFAARNSQSIAFFSAGTHKGYNHPTAASLGAHRRGGFEEVSDKYQPNIVKVKLC
;
A
#
# COMPACT_ATOMS: atom_id res chain seq x y z
N MET A 1 8.40 4.39 26.79
CA MET A 1 9.68 3.65 26.96
C MET A 1 10.34 3.55 25.60
N SER A 2 11.59 3.99 25.47
CA SER A 2 12.32 3.96 24.18
C SER A 2 12.83 2.54 23.96
N ILE A 3 12.23 1.81 23.03
CA ILE A 3 12.80 0.55 22.53
C ILE A 3 14.04 0.93 21.72
N GLN A 4 15.21 0.77 22.33
CA GLN A 4 16.49 0.82 21.60
C GLN A 4 16.62 -0.43 20.72
N SER A 5 15.92 -0.50 19.58
CA SER A 5 16.21 -1.53 18.56
C SER A 5 17.55 -1.21 17.89
N ARG A 6 18.45 -2.19 17.84
CA ARG A 6 19.79 -2.07 17.24
C ARG A 6 19.62 -2.23 15.74
N ASP A 7 20.27 -1.40 14.91
CA ASP A 7 20.36 -1.68 13.47
C ASP A 7 20.82 -3.14 13.29
N PRO A 8 20.21 -3.91 12.37
CA PRO A 8 20.65 -5.27 12.11
C PRO A 8 22.15 -5.24 11.82
N VAL A 9 22.87 -6.08 12.55
CA VAL A 9 24.33 -6.18 12.49
C VAL A 9 24.76 -6.35 11.03
N ILE A 10 25.47 -5.36 10.48
CA ILE A 10 26.04 -5.34 9.12
C ILE A 10 27.15 -6.43 8.97
N ASP A 11 27.46 -7.18 10.05
CA ASP A 11 28.58 -8.12 10.15
C ASP A 11 28.29 -9.58 9.77
N ARG A 12 27.37 -9.87 8.84
CA ARG A 12 27.56 -11.11 8.07
C ARG A 12 28.61 -10.83 7.01
N ALA A 13 29.86 -11.16 7.32
CA ALA A 13 30.88 -11.33 6.30
C ALA A 13 30.36 -12.32 5.25
N ALA A 14 30.38 -11.92 3.97
CA ALA A 14 30.15 -12.87 2.89
C ALA A 14 31.27 -13.91 2.91
N PRO A 15 30.98 -15.17 2.53
CA PRO A 15 32.03 -16.01 1.97
C PRO A 15 32.60 -15.27 0.76
N ASP A 16 33.92 -15.06 0.71
CA ASP A 16 34.59 -14.62 -0.51
C ASP A 16 34.24 -15.62 -1.63
N GLY A 17 33.59 -15.17 -2.72
CA GLY A 17 33.50 -15.95 -3.96
C GLY A 17 32.12 -16.18 -4.61
N ASP A 18 31.02 -15.60 -4.12
CA ASP A 18 29.74 -15.73 -4.82
C ASP A 18 29.68 -14.80 -6.06
N SER A 19 29.30 -15.38 -7.20
CA SER A 19 29.04 -14.63 -8.44
C SER A 19 27.94 -13.58 -8.22
N PRO A 20 28.02 -12.42 -8.91
CA PRO A 20 26.95 -11.44 -8.89
C PRO A 20 25.59 -12.05 -9.29
N ILE A 21 24.53 -11.58 -8.64
CA ILE A 21 23.15 -11.95 -8.94
C ILE A 21 22.54 -10.83 -9.79
N SER A 22 22.13 -11.18 -11.00
CA SER A 22 21.46 -10.25 -11.93
C SER A 22 19.96 -10.19 -11.65
N PHE A 23 19.46 -8.98 -11.37
CA PHE A 23 18.04 -8.68 -11.25
C PHE A 23 17.58 -7.74 -12.36
N TYR A 24 16.44 -8.05 -12.98
CA TYR A 24 15.73 -7.10 -13.83
C TYR A 24 14.59 -6.48 -13.04
N CYS A 25 14.58 -5.15 -12.98
CA CYS A 25 13.82 -4.42 -11.99
C CYS A 25 12.94 -3.32 -12.59
N LYS A 26 11.87 -2.99 -11.86
CA LYS A 26 11.09 -1.75 -11.98
C LYS A 26 11.44 -0.85 -10.80
N LEU A 27 11.57 0.45 -11.05
CA LEU A 27 11.74 1.43 -9.97
C LEU A 27 10.35 1.73 -9.39
N GLU A 28 10.16 1.43 -8.11
CA GLU A 28 8.89 1.70 -7.43
C GLU A 28 8.83 3.10 -6.84
N ASP A 29 9.94 3.54 -6.24
CA ASP A 29 10.05 4.81 -5.54
C ASP A 29 11.51 5.30 -5.54
N ASP A 30 11.74 6.54 -5.99
CA ASP A 30 13.04 7.19 -6.06
C ASP A 30 13.39 8.03 -4.81
N ASN A 31 12.49 8.04 -3.83
CA ASN A 31 12.62 8.75 -2.56
C ASN A 31 12.14 7.91 -1.37
N ALA A 32 12.18 6.58 -1.51
CA ALA A 32 11.78 5.65 -0.47
C ALA A 32 12.64 5.78 0.78
N VAL A 33 12.04 5.42 1.92
CA VAL A 33 12.76 5.17 3.16
C VAL A 33 13.00 3.69 3.30
N LYS A 34 14.25 3.32 3.62
CA LYS A 34 14.66 1.95 3.88
C LYS A 34 13.79 1.27 4.94
N ASP A 35 13.65 -0.03 4.76
CA ASP A 35 12.87 -0.91 5.63
C ASP A 35 13.67 -1.44 6.79
N TYR A 36 14.90 -1.88 6.52
CA TYR A 36 15.72 -2.56 7.52
C TYR A 36 16.68 -1.65 8.27
N LEU A 37 17.28 -0.69 7.57
CA LEU A 37 18.24 0.24 8.17
C LEU A 37 17.51 1.46 8.72
N ARG A 38 17.82 1.86 9.96
CA ARG A 38 17.24 3.06 10.56
C ARG A 38 17.71 4.32 9.83
N GLY A 39 16.77 4.96 9.16
CA GLY A 39 17.04 6.17 8.40
C GLY A 39 17.85 5.91 7.13
N GLY A 40 17.73 6.84 6.19
CA GLY A 40 18.38 6.74 4.89
C GLY A 40 17.37 6.58 3.76
N ARG A 41 17.50 7.48 2.80
CA ARG A 41 16.81 7.43 1.52
C ARG A 41 17.38 6.29 0.68
N CYS A 42 16.52 5.60 -0.06
CA CYS A 42 16.92 4.65 -1.08
C CYS A 42 16.17 4.91 -2.39
N LEU A 43 16.75 4.41 -3.47
CA LEU A 43 15.97 4.02 -4.65
C LEU A 43 15.44 2.62 -4.35
N ARG A 44 14.12 2.47 -4.35
CA ARG A 44 13.46 1.19 -4.15
C ARG A 44 13.08 0.60 -5.48
N PHE A 45 13.58 -0.60 -5.71
CA PHE A 45 13.23 -1.41 -6.85
C PHE A 45 12.47 -2.64 -6.40
N THR A 46 11.62 -3.11 -7.29
CA THR A 46 11.12 -4.47 -7.26
C THR A 46 11.64 -5.19 -8.49
N GLY A 47 12.13 -6.41 -8.32
CA GLY A 47 12.86 -7.13 -9.35
C GLY A 47 12.68 -8.63 -9.32
N VAL A 48 13.06 -9.26 -10.42
CA VAL A 48 13.08 -10.71 -10.61
C VAL A 48 14.48 -11.12 -11.05
N LYS A 49 14.89 -12.35 -10.77
CA LYS A 49 16.19 -12.85 -11.25
C LYS A 49 16.18 -12.96 -12.77
N SER A 50 17.36 -12.82 -13.39
CA SER A 50 17.50 -12.91 -14.85
C SER A 50 16.90 -14.18 -15.47
N SER A 51 16.90 -15.31 -14.76
CA SER A 51 16.32 -16.57 -15.23
C SER A 51 14.79 -16.53 -15.35
N GLU A 52 14.13 -15.63 -14.61
CA GLU A 52 12.67 -15.49 -14.55
C GLU A 52 12.17 -14.27 -15.33
N TRP A 53 13.07 -13.48 -15.92
CA TRP A 53 12.75 -12.27 -16.68
C TRP A 53 12.25 -12.59 -18.10
N ASN A 54 11.07 -13.20 -18.18
CA ASN A 54 10.36 -13.47 -19.42
C ASN A 54 8.84 -13.50 -19.18
N GLU A 55 8.05 -13.26 -20.23
CA GLU A 55 6.59 -13.16 -20.08
C GLU A 55 5.90 -14.44 -19.60
N VAL A 56 6.48 -15.62 -19.87
CA VAL A 56 5.90 -16.91 -19.48
C VAL A 56 6.03 -17.08 -17.97
N SER A 57 7.24 -16.90 -17.44
CA SER A 57 7.49 -16.95 -16.00
C SER A 57 6.65 -15.92 -15.24
N LEU A 58 6.65 -14.66 -15.68
CA LEU A 58 5.87 -13.59 -15.03
C LEU A 58 4.36 -13.89 -14.96
N ARG A 59 3.80 -14.55 -15.99
CA ARG A 59 2.39 -14.99 -16.00
C ARG A 59 2.14 -16.17 -15.06
N GLN A 60 3.07 -17.11 -14.96
CA GLN A 60 2.94 -18.30 -14.12
C GLN A 60 3.18 -18.02 -12.64
N GLY A 61 3.86 -16.91 -12.32
CA GLY A 61 4.29 -16.58 -10.96
C GLY A 61 5.79 -16.82 -10.80
N VAL A 62 6.47 -15.88 -10.16
CA VAL A 62 7.93 -15.89 -9.94
C VAL A 62 8.26 -15.52 -8.51
N ASP A 63 9.51 -15.71 -8.11
CA ASP A 63 10.01 -15.06 -6.89
C ASP A 63 10.30 -13.59 -7.16
N VAL A 64 9.57 -12.70 -6.49
CA VAL A 64 9.81 -11.26 -6.58
C VAL A 64 10.67 -10.79 -5.40
N TYR A 65 11.55 -9.82 -5.65
CA TYR A 65 12.47 -9.29 -4.66
C TYR A 65 12.32 -7.77 -4.56
N VAL A 66 12.35 -7.24 -3.34
CA VAL A 66 12.52 -5.82 -3.08
C VAL A 66 14.00 -5.54 -2.91
N ILE A 67 14.50 -4.53 -3.60
CA ILE A 67 15.92 -4.14 -3.61
C ILE A 67 15.99 -2.66 -3.23
N ASP A 68 16.53 -2.37 -2.05
CA ASP A 68 16.76 -1.00 -1.58
C ASP A 68 18.22 -0.61 -1.85
N VAL A 69 18.41 0.28 -2.81
CA VAL A 69 19.71 0.84 -3.15
C VAL A 69 19.91 2.15 -2.39
N ASP A 70 20.92 2.21 -1.52
CA ASP A 70 21.26 3.39 -0.74
C ASP A 70 21.56 4.58 -1.68
N PHE A 71 20.81 5.66 -1.51
CA PHE A 71 20.87 6.82 -2.39
C PHE A 71 22.27 7.47 -2.47
N TRP A 72 23.09 7.32 -1.44
CA TRP A 72 24.43 7.91 -1.39
C TRP A 72 25.51 6.96 -1.92
N SER A 73 25.25 5.65 -1.92
CA SER A 73 26.17 4.65 -2.49
C SER A 73 26.34 4.79 -4.00
N THR A 74 25.30 5.27 -4.67
CA THR A 74 25.22 5.50 -6.12
C THR A 74 25.83 6.84 -6.56
N ASN A 75 26.16 7.75 -5.62
CA ASN A 75 26.85 9.01 -5.92
C ASN A 75 28.38 8.87 -6.09
N LYS A 76 28.97 7.71 -5.78
CA LYS A 76 30.42 7.48 -5.90
C LYS A 76 30.87 6.90 -7.25
N GLY A 77 29.95 6.59 -8.16
CA GLY A 77 30.26 6.08 -9.50
C GLY A 77 29.19 6.47 -10.52
N ASN A 78 29.52 7.45 -11.36
CA ASN A 78 28.98 7.80 -12.69
C ASN A 78 27.47 7.75 -13.04
N GLY A 79 26.54 7.32 -12.18
CA GLY A 79 25.13 7.12 -12.56
C GLY A 79 24.15 8.24 -12.18
N LEU A 80 24.47 9.09 -11.19
CA LEU A 80 23.47 9.96 -10.56
C LEU A 80 23.58 11.47 -10.81
N SER A 81 24.47 11.92 -11.70
CA SER A 81 24.33 13.29 -12.25
C SER A 81 22.95 13.51 -12.91
N PHE A 82 22.28 12.42 -13.30
CA PHE A 82 20.92 12.38 -13.86
C PHE A 82 19.82 12.64 -12.81
N ILE A 83 19.83 11.98 -11.64
CA ILE A 83 18.72 12.11 -10.66
C ILE A 83 18.81 13.43 -9.87
N GLY A 84 20.02 13.94 -9.62
CA GLY A 84 20.20 15.22 -8.91
C GLY A 84 19.76 16.45 -9.71
N THR A 85 19.60 16.33 -11.04
CA THR A 85 19.24 17.44 -11.94
C THR A 85 17.77 17.46 -12.34
N HIS A 86 17.06 16.33 -12.25
CA HIS A 86 15.62 16.28 -12.48
C HIS A 86 14.85 16.67 -11.22
N LYS A 87 14.22 17.85 -11.23
CA LYS A 87 13.22 18.28 -10.22
C LYS A 87 11.92 17.43 -10.24
N GLN A 88 11.85 16.39 -11.07
CA GLN A 88 10.64 15.64 -11.41
C GLN A 88 10.89 14.14 -11.16
N SER A 89 9.89 13.44 -10.61
CA SER A 89 9.99 12.03 -10.24
C SER A 89 10.33 11.16 -11.46
N LEU A 90 11.34 10.30 -11.33
CA LEU A 90 11.69 9.35 -12.38
C LEU A 90 10.64 8.27 -12.53
N VAL A 91 9.89 7.97 -11.46
CA VAL A 91 8.86 6.92 -11.44
C VAL A 91 7.69 7.28 -12.35
N GLU A 92 7.25 8.54 -12.34
CA GLU A 92 6.11 9.03 -13.12
C GLU A 92 6.36 9.04 -14.63
N HIS A 93 7.63 9.04 -15.04
CA HIS A 93 8.03 9.16 -16.45
C HIS A 93 8.59 7.87 -17.03
N GLN A 94 8.57 6.74 -16.29
CA GLN A 94 9.04 5.47 -16.82
C GLN A 94 8.02 4.89 -17.82
N PRO A 95 8.40 4.64 -19.07
CA PRO A 95 7.60 3.80 -19.95
C PRO A 95 7.38 2.44 -19.29
N VAL A 96 6.15 1.92 -19.38
CA VAL A 96 5.76 0.64 -18.76
C VAL A 96 6.68 -0.52 -19.19
N SER A 97 7.29 -0.44 -20.36
CA SER A 97 8.19 -1.45 -20.92
C SER A 97 9.64 -1.37 -20.41
N TYR A 98 10.01 -0.37 -19.62
CA TYR A 98 11.40 -0.15 -19.22
C TYR A 98 11.79 -0.95 -17.99
N TRP A 99 12.92 -1.65 -18.06
CA TRP A 99 13.50 -2.43 -16.98
C TRP A 99 14.93 -1.95 -16.69
N PHE A 100 15.35 -2.03 -15.43
CA PHE A 100 16.73 -1.74 -15.03
C PHE A 100 17.46 -3.02 -14.70
N LEU A 101 18.72 -3.14 -15.11
CA LEU A 101 19.58 -4.24 -14.71
C LEU A 101 20.34 -3.85 -13.43
N LEU A 102 20.23 -4.69 -12.41
CA LEU A 102 20.92 -4.57 -11.14
C LEU A 102 21.76 -5.81 -10.90
N GLU A 103 23.07 -5.65 -10.89
CA GLU A 103 24.02 -6.69 -10.53
C GLU A 103 24.34 -6.56 -9.03
N PHE A 104 23.90 -7.54 -8.24
CA PHE A 104 24.05 -7.53 -6.79
C PHE A 104 25.14 -8.50 -6.35
N THR A 105 26.14 -8.02 -5.61
CA THR A 105 27.18 -8.89 -5.03
C THR A 105 26.98 -8.96 -3.51
N PRO A 106 26.60 -10.13 -2.95
CA PRO A 106 26.46 -10.32 -1.51
C PRO A 106 27.73 -9.90 -0.76
N GLY A 107 27.56 -9.22 0.38
CA GLY A 107 28.70 -8.68 1.12
C GLY A 107 28.31 -7.66 2.18
N LYS A 108 29.31 -6.94 2.69
CA LYS A 108 29.07 -5.80 3.57
C LYS A 108 28.59 -4.62 2.75
N GLY A 109 27.56 -3.92 3.20
CA GLY A 109 27.03 -2.78 2.48
C GLY A 109 25.82 -2.15 3.13
N ARG A 110 25.35 -1.07 2.52
CA ARG A 110 24.10 -0.38 2.89
C ARG A 110 22.96 -0.68 1.91
N ASN A 111 23.26 -1.35 0.81
CA ASN A 111 22.26 -1.87 -0.13
C ASN A 111 21.84 -3.26 0.35
N TYR A 112 20.60 -3.63 0.08
CA TYR A 112 20.14 -4.97 0.35
C TYR A 112 18.98 -5.34 -0.55
N TYR A 113 18.73 -6.64 -0.66
CA TYR A 113 17.50 -7.16 -1.20
C TYR A 113 16.89 -8.21 -0.27
N TYR A 114 15.60 -8.48 -0.44
CA TYR A 114 14.88 -9.53 0.26
C TYR A 114 13.71 -10.02 -0.61
N ALA A 115 13.20 -11.23 -0.37
CA ALA A 115 12.04 -11.75 -1.11
C ALA A 115 10.75 -11.01 -0.70
N ALA A 116 9.91 -10.62 -1.66
CA ALA A 116 8.56 -10.14 -1.37
C ALA A 116 7.73 -11.26 -0.71
N PHE A 117 6.66 -10.87 0.00
CA PHE A 117 5.75 -11.80 0.68
C PHE A 117 6.48 -12.86 1.52
N SER A 118 7.46 -12.41 2.30
CA SER A 118 8.29 -13.28 3.12
C SER A 118 8.33 -12.81 4.57
N ASP A 119 8.42 -13.77 5.49
CA ASP A 119 8.52 -13.49 6.92
C ASP A 119 9.88 -12.82 7.21
N PRO A 120 9.92 -11.62 7.83
CA PRO A 120 11.18 -10.92 8.12
C PRO A 120 12.08 -11.63 9.14
N LEU A 121 11.57 -12.56 9.95
CA LEU A 121 12.37 -13.39 10.86
C LEU A 121 13.10 -14.51 10.12
N GLU A 122 12.44 -15.10 9.11
CA GLU A 122 12.99 -16.21 8.32
C GLU A 122 13.81 -15.72 7.11
N ASN A 123 13.30 -14.71 6.40
CA ASN A 123 13.89 -14.14 5.19
C ASN A 123 14.55 -12.78 5.50
N LYS A 124 15.70 -12.87 6.17
CA LYS A 124 16.55 -11.71 6.46
C LYS A 124 17.11 -11.12 5.16
N PRO A 125 17.32 -9.79 5.10
CA PRO A 125 17.85 -9.15 3.91
C PRO A 125 19.28 -9.59 3.64
N THR A 126 19.61 -9.78 2.38
CA THR A 126 20.99 -9.97 1.92
C THR A 126 21.60 -8.61 1.64
N PHE A 127 22.58 -8.22 2.44
CA PHE A 127 23.34 -6.98 2.23
C PHE A 127 24.43 -7.17 1.18
N GLY A 128 24.88 -6.07 0.57
CA GLY A 128 25.95 -6.15 -0.43
C GLY A 128 26.22 -4.87 -1.21
N GLY A 129 27.04 -5.05 -2.24
CA GLY A 129 27.31 -4.06 -3.28
C GLY A 129 26.29 -4.18 -4.42
N VAL A 130 26.02 -3.07 -5.09
CA VAL A 130 25.18 -3.06 -6.29
C VAL A 130 25.87 -2.28 -7.40
N LEU A 131 25.86 -2.83 -8.60
CA LEU A 131 26.11 -2.12 -9.83
C LEU A 131 24.76 -1.94 -10.53
N LEU A 132 24.34 -0.68 -10.66
CA LEU A 132 23.06 -0.30 -11.25
C LEU A 132 23.30 0.25 -12.65
N ASP A 133 22.73 -0.40 -13.66
CA ASP A 133 22.62 0.14 -15.00
C ASP A 133 21.31 0.92 -15.12
N LEU A 134 21.42 2.24 -15.22
CA LEU A 134 20.28 3.15 -15.38
C LEU A 134 19.81 3.26 -16.84
N ASP A 135 20.50 2.65 -17.79
CA ASP A 135 20.05 2.60 -19.18
C ASP A 135 18.88 1.61 -19.29
N PRO A 136 17.67 2.10 -19.61
CA PRO A 136 16.49 1.24 -19.64
C PRO A 136 16.65 0.13 -20.68
N LYS A 137 16.35 -1.10 -20.25
CA LYS A 137 16.28 -2.27 -21.11
C LYS A 137 14.83 -2.48 -21.54
N ALA A 138 14.62 -2.68 -22.84
CA ALA A 138 13.38 -3.25 -23.32
C ALA A 138 13.23 -4.67 -22.75
N GLY A 139 12.03 -5.01 -22.31
CA GLY A 139 11.77 -6.29 -21.65
C GLY A 139 10.32 -6.74 -21.78
N PRO A 140 9.96 -7.85 -21.14
CA PRO A 140 8.61 -8.38 -21.14
C PRO A 140 7.62 -7.34 -20.59
N GLU A 141 6.41 -7.36 -21.13
CA GLU A 141 5.30 -6.62 -20.52
C GLU A 141 4.86 -7.32 -19.23
N LEU A 142 4.43 -6.51 -18.25
CA LEU A 142 3.80 -7.06 -17.05
C LEU A 142 2.44 -7.69 -17.41
N PRO A 143 2.14 -8.89 -16.88
CA PRO A 143 0.86 -9.55 -17.08
C PRO A 143 -0.32 -8.64 -16.69
N THR A 144 -1.40 -8.72 -17.45
CA THR A 144 -2.67 -8.11 -17.05
C THR A 144 -3.45 -9.13 -16.21
N PRO A 145 -3.77 -8.85 -14.94
CA PRO A 145 -4.57 -9.76 -14.13
C PRO A 145 -5.98 -9.95 -14.71
N PRO A 146 -6.67 -11.06 -14.39
CA PRO A 146 -8.02 -11.32 -14.88
C PRO A 146 -9.00 -10.23 -14.42
N CYS A 147 -9.85 -9.78 -15.35
CA CYS A 147 -10.90 -8.81 -15.06
C CYS A 147 -12.16 -9.49 -14.54
N VAL A 148 -12.72 -8.94 -13.46
CA VAL A 148 -13.93 -9.46 -12.82
C VAL A 148 -15.05 -8.42 -12.90
N LYS A 149 -16.27 -8.88 -13.15
CA LYS A 149 -17.44 -8.00 -13.28
C LYS A 149 -18.23 -7.81 -11.99
N SER A 150 -18.14 -8.77 -11.07
CA SER A 150 -18.82 -8.72 -9.79
C SER A 150 -18.08 -9.50 -8.72
N ILE A 151 -18.21 -9.01 -7.48
CA ILE A 151 -17.69 -9.67 -6.28
C ILE A 151 -18.89 -10.25 -5.55
N LYS A 152 -18.76 -11.52 -5.13
CA LYS A 152 -19.79 -12.20 -4.34
C LYS A 152 -19.31 -12.34 -2.91
N MET A 153 -20.12 -11.84 -2.00
CA MET A 153 -20.03 -12.09 -0.57
C MET A 153 -21.11 -13.08 -0.18
N ASN A 154 -20.84 -13.91 0.83
CA ASN A 154 -21.90 -14.73 1.39
C ASN A 154 -22.85 -13.82 2.17
N ALA A 155 -24.15 -14.01 1.95
CA ALA A 155 -25.14 -13.43 2.83
C ALA A 155 -24.96 -14.03 4.23
N GLY A 156 -24.96 -13.17 5.25
CA GLY A 156 -24.74 -13.55 6.65
C GLY A 156 -25.33 -12.51 7.59
N ASP A 157 -24.79 -12.48 8.81
CA ASP A 157 -25.14 -11.51 9.84
C ASP A 157 -24.80 -10.07 9.40
N ASP A 158 -25.19 -9.10 10.22
CA ASP A 158 -24.91 -7.69 9.97
C ASP A 158 -23.41 -7.42 9.94
N TYR A 159 -23.00 -6.58 8.99
CA TYR A 159 -21.61 -6.20 8.86
C TYR A 159 -21.25 -5.04 9.80
N SER A 160 -20.11 -5.16 10.48
CA SER A 160 -19.47 -4.09 11.26
C SER A 160 -18.29 -3.51 10.49
N PHE A 161 -18.02 -2.22 10.69
CA PHE A 161 -16.92 -1.52 10.02
C PHE A 161 -15.85 -1.07 11.02
N TYR A 162 -14.60 -1.47 10.77
CA TYR A 162 -13.44 -1.17 11.59
C TYR A 162 -12.34 -0.51 10.79
N SER A 163 -11.55 0.34 11.43
CA SER A 163 -10.30 0.88 10.89
C SER A 163 -9.14 0.64 11.84
N PHE A 164 -7.93 0.60 11.30
CA PHE A 164 -6.74 0.26 12.07
C PHE A 164 -5.72 1.39 12.01
N HIS A 165 -5.12 1.72 13.15
CA HIS A 165 -3.91 2.54 13.17
C HIS A 165 -2.75 1.69 12.66
N VAL A 166 -2.29 1.92 11.43
CA VAL A 166 -1.24 1.11 10.76
C VAL A 166 0.06 1.89 10.52
N GLY A 167 0.22 3.02 11.22
CA GLY A 167 1.27 4.00 10.92
C GLY A 167 0.85 4.83 9.71
N GLN A 168 1.52 4.66 8.57
CA GLN A 168 1.12 5.31 7.30
C GLN A 168 0.36 4.33 6.40
N GLY A 169 -0.50 4.87 5.54
CA GLY A 169 -1.41 4.09 4.72
C GLY A 169 -2.86 4.11 5.19
N MET A 170 -3.68 3.29 4.56
CA MET A 170 -5.04 2.96 5.00
C MET A 170 -5.14 1.46 5.31
N ALA A 171 -5.91 1.09 6.32
CA ALA A 171 -6.36 -0.27 6.56
C ALA A 171 -7.72 -0.23 7.26
N SER A 172 -8.73 -0.87 6.68
CA SER A 172 -10.07 -1.00 7.28
C SER A 172 -10.67 -2.35 6.95
N LEU A 173 -11.48 -2.90 7.85
CA LEU A 173 -12.12 -4.20 7.69
C LEU A 173 -13.63 -4.03 7.85
N LEU A 174 -14.36 -4.55 6.88
CA LEU A 174 -15.80 -4.73 6.93
C LEU A 174 -16.07 -6.22 7.02
N ASP A 175 -16.61 -6.69 8.14
CA ASP A 175 -16.85 -8.12 8.36
C ASP A 175 -18.19 -8.39 9.05
N ASN A 176 -18.68 -9.62 8.88
CA ASN A 176 -19.87 -10.14 9.55
C ASN A 176 -19.54 -11.31 10.49
N GLU A 177 -18.37 -11.26 11.14
CA GLU A 177 -17.82 -12.32 12.00
C GLU A 177 -17.49 -13.65 11.31
N ARG A 178 -17.85 -13.81 10.02
CA ARG A 178 -17.54 -15.00 9.22
C ARG A 178 -16.72 -14.68 7.98
N ASP A 179 -17.18 -13.72 7.19
CA ASP A 179 -16.53 -13.25 5.97
C ASP A 179 -16.15 -11.77 6.12
N GLY A 180 -15.08 -11.34 5.45
CA GLY A 180 -14.59 -9.97 5.51
C GLY A 180 -14.16 -9.39 4.16
N ILE A 181 -14.22 -8.06 4.09
CA ILE A 181 -13.64 -7.23 3.04
C ILE A 181 -12.61 -6.31 3.70
N LEU A 182 -11.35 -6.54 3.40
CA LEU A 182 -10.23 -5.69 3.79
C LEU A 182 -10.07 -4.56 2.75
N PHE A 183 -10.10 -3.31 3.18
CA PHE A 183 -9.78 -2.15 2.37
C PHE A 183 -8.38 -1.68 2.72
N ASP A 184 -7.44 -1.93 1.81
CA ASP A 184 -6.02 -1.69 2.03
C ASP A 184 -5.47 -2.42 3.29
N ALA A 185 -4.16 -2.44 3.46
CA ALA A 185 -3.50 -3.13 4.57
C ALA A 185 -2.54 -2.24 5.34
N GLY A 186 -2.23 -1.04 4.85
CA GLY A 186 -1.23 -0.20 5.47
C GLY A 186 0.20 -0.64 5.17
N ALA A 187 1.15 0.24 5.48
CA ALA A 187 2.45 -0.06 6.09
C ALA A 187 3.28 1.23 6.06
N GLY A 188 3.69 1.70 7.23
CA GLY A 188 4.73 2.72 7.28
C GLY A 188 4.96 3.26 8.68
N CYS A 189 5.77 4.32 8.75
CA CYS A 189 6.21 4.87 10.04
C CYS A 189 5.01 5.14 10.97
N PRO A 190 5.10 4.79 12.27
CA PRO A 190 6.32 4.34 12.95
C PRO A 190 6.69 2.87 12.75
N ILE A 191 5.85 2.07 12.09
CA ILE A 191 6.09 0.63 11.89
C ILE A 191 7.13 0.42 10.78
N LYS A 192 8.15 -0.37 11.08
CA LYS A 192 9.18 -0.81 10.14
C LYS A 192 9.21 -2.32 10.08
N ARG A 193 9.62 -2.87 8.93
CA ARG A 193 9.62 -4.31 8.69
C ARG A 193 10.34 -5.14 9.78
N PRO A 194 11.52 -4.75 10.30
CA PRO A 194 12.20 -5.50 11.35
C PRO A 194 11.47 -5.47 12.69
N ASP A 195 10.75 -4.39 12.98
CA ASP A 195 10.04 -4.20 14.25
C ASP A 195 8.60 -4.77 14.19
N TYR A 196 8.11 -5.13 12.99
CA TYR A 196 6.76 -5.66 12.78
C TYR A 196 6.48 -7.00 13.52
N PRO A 197 7.39 -7.97 13.55
CA PRO A 197 7.16 -9.21 14.32
C PRO A 197 7.08 -8.99 15.83
N ASP A 198 7.68 -7.90 16.32
CA ASP A 198 7.78 -7.57 17.75
C ASP A 198 6.64 -6.63 18.23
N LEU A 199 5.62 -6.39 17.38
CA LEU A 199 4.45 -5.61 17.78
C LEU A 199 3.75 -6.25 18.98
N LEU A 200 3.41 -5.44 19.98
CA LEU A 200 2.66 -5.91 21.16
C LEU A 200 1.22 -6.27 20.82
N VAL A 201 0.63 -5.53 19.87
CA VAL A 201 -0.75 -5.71 19.41
C VAL A 201 -0.78 -5.64 17.88
N ASN A 202 -1.44 -6.63 17.29
CA ASN A 202 -1.76 -6.64 15.87
C ASN A 202 -3.21 -7.08 15.67
N ASP A 203 -4.13 -6.13 15.90
CA ASP A 203 -5.56 -6.38 15.83
C ASP A 203 -6.02 -6.68 14.40
N LEU A 204 -5.31 -6.17 13.38
CA LEU A 204 -5.62 -6.46 11.98
C LEU A 204 -5.41 -7.95 11.68
N LYS A 205 -4.23 -8.48 12.03
CA LYS A 205 -3.93 -9.90 11.87
C LYS A 205 -4.90 -10.78 12.64
N THR A 206 -5.15 -10.41 13.90
CA THR A 206 -6.10 -11.14 14.77
C THR A 206 -7.51 -11.15 14.17
N ALA A 207 -7.99 -10.01 13.67
CA ALA A 207 -9.32 -9.90 13.08
C ALA A 207 -9.44 -10.71 11.77
N VAL A 208 -8.43 -10.63 10.89
CA VAL A 208 -8.42 -11.37 9.61
C VAL A 208 -8.37 -12.88 9.85
N GLN A 209 -7.53 -13.36 10.77
CA GLN A 209 -7.39 -14.80 11.08
C GLN A 209 -8.62 -15.40 11.78
N ALA A 210 -9.49 -14.56 12.36
CA ALA A 210 -10.73 -15.02 12.98
C ALA A 210 -11.82 -15.32 11.94
N LEU A 211 -11.68 -14.83 10.72
CA LEU A 211 -12.66 -14.97 9.66
C LEU A 211 -12.38 -16.21 8.82
N HIS A 212 -13.45 -16.83 8.31
CA HIS A 212 -13.36 -17.97 7.41
C HIS A 212 -12.86 -17.57 6.02
N ARG A 213 -13.17 -16.35 5.59
CA ARG A 213 -12.83 -15.84 4.27
C ARG A 213 -12.63 -14.34 4.29
N VAL A 214 -11.52 -13.85 3.74
CA VAL A 214 -11.29 -12.42 3.56
C VAL A 214 -10.88 -12.13 2.11
N ILE A 215 -11.58 -11.20 1.48
CA ILE A 215 -11.11 -10.58 0.23
C ILE A 215 -10.53 -9.20 0.53
N MET A 216 -9.69 -8.69 -0.37
CA MET A 216 -9.15 -7.35 -0.28
C MET A 216 -9.60 -6.50 -1.47
N ILE A 217 -9.99 -5.26 -1.21
CA ILE A 217 -10.07 -4.20 -2.21
C ILE A 217 -8.91 -3.24 -1.96
N LEU A 218 -7.98 -3.18 -2.92
CA LEU A 218 -6.86 -2.24 -2.91
C LEU A 218 -7.29 -0.96 -3.64
N SER A 219 -7.23 0.17 -2.94
CA SER A 219 -7.68 1.46 -3.48
C SER A 219 -6.79 1.95 -4.62
N HIS A 220 -5.46 1.92 -4.46
CA HIS A 220 -4.44 2.21 -5.47
C HIS A 220 -3.12 1.51 -5.07
N PRO A 221 -2.13 1.38 -5.97
CA PRO A 221 -1.00 0.50 -5.73
C PRO A 221 0.17 1.13 -4.95
N ASP A 222 -0.03 2.27 -4.30
CA ASP A 222 1.05 2.87 -3.50
C ASP A 222 1.39 2.01 -2.30
N LEU A 223 2.68 2.03 -1.94
CA LEU A 223 3.28 1.03 -1.06
C LEU A 223 2.59 0.97 0.31
N ASP A 224 2.27 2.11 0.89
CA ASP A 224 1.61 2.20 2.18
C ASP A 224 0.16 1.72 2.17
N HIS A 225 -0.41 1.28 1.05
CA HIS A 225 -1.77 0.73 1.01
C HIS A 225 -1.82 -0.81 1.03
N TRP A 226 -0.70 -1.52 0.85
CA TRP A 226 -0.73 -2.99 0.77
C TRP A 226 0.50 -3.68 1.36
N ARG A 227 1.54 -2.94 1.70
CA ARG A 227 2.86 -3.51 1.99
C ARG A 227 2.95 -4.29 3.28
N LEU A 228 2.00 -4.15 4.23
CA LEU A 228 1.91 -5.09 5.35
C LEU A 228 1.69 -6.53 4.86
N LEU A 229 0.96 -6.74 3.75
CA LEU A 229 0.82 -8.07 3.14
C LEU A 229 2.15 -8.60 2.57
N GLN A 230 2.99 -7.71 2.04
CA GLN A 230 4.34 -8.07 1.57
C GLN A 230 5.25 -8.50 2.74
N TRP A 231 5.04 -7.93 3.92
CA TRP A 231 5.87 -8.21 5.09
C TRP A 231 5.37 -9.40 5.91
N ASP A 232 4.07 -9.70 5.88
CA ASP A 232 3.47 -10.80 6.64
C ASP A 232 2.84 -11.84 5.68
N PRO A 233 3.55 -12.93 5.36
CA PRO A 233 3.01 -14.00 4.53
C PRO A 233 1.86 -14.75 5.20
N THR A 234 1.75 -14.72 6.53
CA THR A 234 0.60 -15.32 7.21
C THR A 234 -0.65 -14.47 6.97
N LEU A 235 -0.53 -13.14 7.08
CA LEU A 235 -1.63 -12.23 6.79
C LEU A 235 -2.04 -12.28 5.31
N SER A 236 -1.08 -12.24 4.38
CA SER A 236 -1.39 -12.34 2.94
C SER A 236 -1.89 -13.74 2.55
N GLY A 237 -1.53 -14.78 3.31
CA GLY A 237 -2.06 -16.13 3.23
C GLY A 237 -3.57 -16.19 3.43
N GLU A 238 -4.10 -15.47 4.42
CA GLU A 238 -5.53 -15.41 4.76
C GLU A 238 -6.39 -14.67 3.72
N ILE A 239 -5.79 -13.94 2.79
CA ILE A 239 -6.53 -13.20 1.76
C ILE A 239 -6.82 -14.13 0.57
N ASP A 240 -8.09 -14.37 0.29
CA ASP A 240 -8.58 -15.21 -0.81
C ASP A 240 -8.33 -14.59 -2.19
N SER A 241 -8.52 -13.28 -2.29
CA SER A 241 -8.49 -12.54 -3.55
C SER A 241 -8.22 -11.06 -3.29
N ILE A 242 -7.44 -10.43 -4.17
CA ILE A 242 -7.07 -9.03 -4.08
C ILE A 242 -7.57 -8.33 -5.35
N TYR A 243 -8.54 -7.43 -5.17
CA TYR A 243 -9.15 -6.65 -6.23
C TYR A 243 -8.46 -5.30 -6.33
N VAL A 244 -7.87 -5.02 -7.49
CA VAL A 244 -7.14 -3.78 -7.77
C VAL A 244 -7.87 -2.97 -8.87
N PRO A 245 -7.65 -1.65 -8.97
CA PRO A 245 -8.27 -0.85 -10.03
C PRO A 245 -7.91 -1.39 -11.42
N ILE A 246 -8.86 -1.36 -12.35
CA ILE A 246 -8.57 -1.70 -13.75
C ILE A 246 -7.38 -0.89 -14.29
N ASN A 247 -6.56 -1.54 -15.13
CA ASN A 247 -5.29 -1.06 -15.67
C ASN A 247 -4.11 -1.01 -14.68
N THR A 248 -4.29 -1.42 -13.43
CA THR A 248 -3.16 -1.55 -12.49
C THR A 248 -2.23 -2.68 -12.93
N LYS A 249 -0.94 -2.35 -13.13
CA LYS A 249 0.13 -3.30 -13.40
C LYS A 249 1.29 -3.01 -12.45
N GLN A 250 1.63 -3.97 -11.59
CA GLN A 250 2.77 -3.90 -10.68
C GLN A 250 3.56 -5.21 -10.76
N LEU A 251 4.89 -5.14 -10.78
CA LEU A 251 5.72 -6.35 -10.85
C LEU A 251 5.52 -7.26 -9.63
N VAL A 252 5.27 -6.67 -8.46
CA VAL A 252 5.00 -7.43 -7.23
C VAL A 252 3.78 -8.34 -7.32
N PHE A 253 2.83 -8.06 -8.23
CA PHE A 253 1.66 -8.90 -8.47
C PHE A 253 2.00 -10.17 -9.27
N SER A 254 3.19 -10.26 -9.86
CA SER A 254 3.70 -11.50 -10.45
C SER A 254 4.33 -12.44 -9.41
N ASP A 255 4.38 -12.07 -8.13
CA ASP A 255 4.89 -12.97 -7.11
C ASP A 255 3.99 -14.20 -6.96
N LYS A 256 4.61 -15.39 -6.99
CA LYS A 256 3.91 -16.69 -6.97
C LYS A 256 2.99 -16.89 -5.75
N SER A 257 3.19 -16.14 -4.66
CA SER A 257 2.34 -16.23 -3.47
C SER A 257 0.99 -15.51 -3.62
N VAL A 258 0.90 -14.54 -4.54
CA VAL A 258 -0.30 -13.70 -4.70
C VAL A 258 -0.81 -13.61 -6.14
N ASN A 259 -0.04 -14.01 -7.15
CA ASN A 259 -0.39 -13.80 -8.56
C ASN A 259 -1.79 -14.34 -8.94
N GLU A 260 -2.14 -15.53 -8.45
CA GLU A 260 -3.44 -16.17 -8.70
C GLU A 260 -4.59 -15.47 -7.94
N LYS A 261 -4.26 -14.72 -6.89
CA LYS A 261 -5.22 -13.96 -6.06
C LYS A 261 -5.57 -12.60 -6.68
N ILE A 262 -4.70 -12.02 -7.51
CA ILE A 262 -4.89 -10.67 -8.07
C ILE A 262 -5.95 -10.67 -9.17
N LYS A 263 -6.90 -9.74 -9.06
CA LYS A 263 -7.99 -9.51 -10.01
C LYS A 263 -8.11 -8.02 -10.27
N VAL A 264 -8.35 -7.61 -11.52
CA VAL A 264 -8.69 -6.21 -11.82
C VAL A 264 -10.21 -6.00 -11.75
N PHE A 265 -10.62 -4.84 -11.25
CA PHE A 265 -12.02 -4.51 -11.01
C PHE A 265 -12.31 -3.05 -11.38
N ASP A 266 -13.48 -2.82 -11.99
CA ASP A 266 -13.93 -1.50 -12.47
C ASP A 266 -15.00 -0.87 -11.56
N GLY A 267 -15.23 -1.49 -10.40
CA GLY A 267 -16.26 -1.04 -9.45
C GLY A 267 -17.66 -1.51 -9.83
N THR A 268 -18.43 -1.90 -8.81
CA THR A 268 -19.87 -2.11 -8.91
C THR A 268 -20.47 -2.12 -7.51
N LEU A 269 -21.79 -2.19 -7.43
CA LEU A 269 -22.49 -2.49 -6.18
C LEU A 269 -22.20 -3.94 -5.76
N ILE A 270 -21.78 -4.13 -4.52
CA ILE A 270 -21.62 -5.43 -3.88
C ILE A 270 -22.72 -5.57 -2.83
N PRO A 271 -23.77 -6.36 -3.10
CA PRO A 271 -24.77 -6.70 -2.09
C PRO A 271 -24.13 -7.53 -0.98
N LEU A 272 -24.41 -7.17 0.27
CA LEU A 272 -23.87 -7.85 1.45
C LEU A 272 -24.96 -8.71 2.08
N THR A 273 -25.79 -8.12 2.94
CA THR A 273 -27.00 -8.75 3.47
C THR A 273 -28.20 -7.81 3.29
N VAL A 274 -29.40 -8.23 3.70
CA VAL A 274 -30.60 -7.38 3.55
C VAL A 274 -30.40 -6.07 4.30
N GLY A 275 -30.52 -4.94 3.60
CA GLY A 275 -30.35 -3.61 4.18
C GLY A 275 -28.89 -3.13 4.28
N SER A 276 -27.93 -3.88 3.74
CA SER A 276 -26.54 -3.43 3.63
C SER A 276 -25.92 -3.66 2.25
N SER A 277 -25.05 -2.73 1.85
CA SER A 277 -24.35 -2.78 0.58
C SER A 277 -23.01 -2.07 0.64
N LEU A 278 -22.12 -2.45 -0.26
CA LEU A 278 -20.86 -1.76 -0.51
C LEU A 278 -20.85 -1.29 -1.96
N ASP A 279 -20.89 0.01 -2.15
CA ASP A 279 -20.65 0.63 -3.45
C ASP A 279 -19.15 0.73 -3.67
N VAL A 280 -18.67 0.25 -4.83
CA VAL A 280 -17.28 0.41 -5.25
C VAL A 280 -17.28 1.15 -6.58
N HIS A 281 -16.57 2.27 -6.65
CA HIS A 281 -16.54 3.14 -7.81
C HIS A 281 -15.12 3.29 -8.34
N ARG A 282 -14.94 3.11 -9.66
CA ARG A 282 -13.70 3.48 -10.34
C ARG A 282 -13.69 4.99 -10.60
N SER A 283 -12.62 5.66 -10.18
CA SER A 283 -12.41 7.08 -10.48
C SER A 283 -12.21 7.33 -11.97
N GLN A 284 -12.68 8.50 -12.41
CA GLN A 284 -12.42 9.04 -13.74
C GLN A 284 -11.93 10.48 -13.58
N PRO A 285 -10.69 10.65 -13.08
CA PRO A 285 -10.21 11.95 -12.64
C PRO A 285 -10.03 12.92 -13.81
N CYS A 286 -10.08 14.22 -13.54
CA CYS A 286 -9.73 15.25 -14.54
C CYS A 286 -8.27 15.15 -15.02
N TYR A 287 -7.39 14.63 -14.17
CA TYR A 287 -5.98 14.34 -14.45
C TYR A 287 -5.63 12.99 -13.82
N SER A 288 -4.93 12.15 -14.59
CA SER A 288 -4.57 10.79 -14.23
C SER A 288 -3.20 10.74 -13.53
N ASP A 289 -3.16 10.11 -12.36
CA ASP A 289 -1.97 9.83 -11.55
C ASP A 289 -2.23 8.62 -10.63
N LYS A 290 -1.24 8.21 -9.84
CA LYS A 290 -1.35 7.03 -8.98
C LYS A 290 -2.51 7.11 -7.98
N ASN A 291 -2.71 8.27 -7.35
CA ASN A 291 -3.79 8.47 -6.37
C ASN A 291 -5.16 8.68 -7.05
N GLY A 292 -5.16 9.08 -8.32
CA GLY A 292 -6.35 9.38 -9.10
C GLY A 292 -6.87 8.21 -9.91
N GLU A 293 -6.05 7.21 -10.18
CA GLU A 293 -6.42 5.95 -10.84
C GLU A 293 -6.77 4.89 -9.79
N CYS A 294 -7.81 5.16 -8.99
CA CYS A 294 -8.15 4.40 -7.80
C CYS A 294 -9.59 3.82 -7.81
N LEU A 295 -9.88 3.05 -6.76
CA LEU A 295 -11.23 2.66 -6.34
C LEU A 295 -11.63 3.47 -5.10
N VAL A 296 -12.86 4.03 -5.10
CA VAL A 296 -13.49 4.68 -3.95
C VAL A 296 -14.66 3.82 -3.50
N CYS A 297 -14.74 3.49 -2.22
CA CYS A 297 -15.82 2.65 -1.69
C CYS A 297 -16.74 3.43 -0.74
N VAL A 298 -18.02 3.05 -0.72
CA VAL A 298 -19.00 3.57 0.24
C VAL A 298 -19.79 2.41 0.83
N PHE A 299 -19.71 2.25 2.15
CA PHE A 299 -20.49 1.24 2.86
C PHE A 299 -21.79 1.84 3.38
N HIS A 300 -22.90 1.14 3.16
CA HIS A 300 -24.24 1.49 3.63
C HIS A 300 -24.81 0.34 4.46
N ALA A 301 -25.26 0.63 5.69
CA ALA A 301 -26.03 -0.32 6.50
C ALA A 301 -26.82 0.41 7.59
N HIS A 302 -28.09 0.09 7.79
CA HIS A 302 -28.89 0.55 8.96
C HIS A 302 -28.81 2.07 9.25
N GLY A 303 -28.80 2.90 8.20
CA GLY A 303 -28.67 4.36 8.35
C GLY A 303 -27.25 4.86 8.67
N GLN A 304 -26.24 3.99 8.59
CA GLN A 304 -24.81 4.31 8.55
C GLN A 304 -24.35 4.50 7.10
N THR A 305 -23.38 5.38 6.90
CA THR A 305 -22.74 5.59 5.59
C THR A 305 -21.28 5.96 5.81
N VAL A 306 -20.39 5.08 5.36
CA VAL A 306 -18.93 5.20 5.56
C VAL A 306 -18.25 5.45 4.23
N LEU A 307 -17.44 6.50 4.13
CA LEU A 307 -16.60 6.76 2.96
C LEU A 307 -15.21 6.15 3.14
N ILE A 308 -14.77 5.37 2.16
CA ILE A 308 -13.43 4.76 2.09
C ILE A 308 -12.74 5.21 0.78
N PRO A 309 -12.04 6.35 0.77
CA PRO A 309 -11.58 6.99 -0.46
C PRO A 309 -10.16 6.61 -0.90
N GLY A 310 -9.38 5.86 -0.09
CA GLY A 310 -7.93 5.78 -0.28
C GLY A 310 -7.32 7.18 -0.28
N ASP A 311 -6.42 7.47 -1.20
CA ASP A 311 -5.82 8.81 -1.30
C ASP A 311 -6.57 9.80 -2.20
N TYR A 312 -7.78 9.45 -2.63
CA TYR A 312 -8.54 10.29 -3.54
C TYR A 312 -9.26 11.42 -2.80
N VAL A 313 -8.64 12.59 -2.77
CA VAL A 313 -9.10 13.74 -1.98
C VAL A 313 -10.43 14.36 -2.45
N TYR A 314 -11.16 14.98 -1.53
CA TYR A 314 -12.53 15.47 -1.75
C TYR A 314 -12.71 16.46 -2.91
N GLU A 315 -11.73 17.34 -3.15
CA GLU A 315 -11.79 18.29 -4.26
C GLU A 315 -11.75 17.57 -5.61
N ARG A 316 -10.93 16.51 -5.72
CA ARG A 316 -10.86 15.68 -6.93
C ARG A 316 -12.13 14.87 -7.12
N MET A 317 -12.67 14.28 -6.04
CA MET A 317 -13.96 13.59 -6.09
C MET A 317 -15.07 14.48 -6.66
N ARG A 318 -15.19 15.74 -6.23
CA ARG A 318 -16.19 16.69 -6.77
C ARG A 318 -16.08 16.96 -8.26
N GLN A 319 -14.86 16.90 -8.79
CA GLN A 319 -14.56 17.19 -10.18
C GLN A 319 -14.49 15.91 -11.03
N ASP A 320 -14.68 14.73 -10.42
CA ASP A 320 -14.59 13.45 -11.09
C ASP A 320 -15.66 13.33 -12.18
N LYS A 321 -15.26 12.82 -13.34
CA LYS A 321 -16.16 12.63 -14.48
C LYS A 321 -17.12 11.46 -14.27
N ASN A 322 -16.80 10.54 -13.37
CA ASN A 322 -17.73 9.55 -12.87
C ASN A 322 -18.74 10.24 -11.94
N LEU A 323 -19.98 10.38 -12.41
CA LEU A 323 -21.06 11.03 -11.68
C LEU A 323 -21.41 10.36 -10.35
N LEU A 324 -21.12 9.05 -10.20
CA LEU A 324 -21.29 8.37 -8.92
C LEU A 324 -20.30 8.88 -7.87
N ILE A 325 -19.07 9.22 -8.28
CA ILE A 325 -18.04 9.76 -7.39
C ILE A 325 -18.25 11.25 -7.12
N SER A 326 -18.54 12.07 -8.15
CA SER A 326 -18.83 13.49 -7.91
C SER A 326 -20.13 13.70 -7.13
N GLY A 327 -21.09 12.79 -7.25
CA GLY A 327 -22.30 12.74 -6.44
C GLY A 327 -22.06 12.49 -4.94
N LEU A 328 -20.93 11.90 -4.54
CA LEU A 328 -20.60 11.63 -3.13
C LEU A 328 -20.58 12.91 -2.28
N ALA A 329 -20.24 14.06 -2.86
CA ALA A 329 -20.24 15.34 -2.17
C ALA A 329 -21.63 15.79 -1.68
N ASN A 330 -22.71 15.19 -2.20
CA ASN A 330 -24.10 15.47 -1.78
C ASN A 330 -24.58 14.54 -0.66
N THR A 331 -23.72 13.67 -0.15
CA THR A 331 -24.03 12.71 0.92
C THR A 331 -23.47 13.21 2.25
N SER A 332 -24.19 12.89 3.33
CA SER A 332 -23.67 13.05 4.69
C SER A 332 -23.22 11.70 5.26
N TYR A 333 -22.09 11.68 5.97
CA TYR A 333 -21.41 10.45 6.38
C TYR A 333 -21.42 10.26 7.89
N THR A 334 -21.61 9.02 8.34
CA THR A 334 -21.44 8.64 9.74
C THR A 334 -19.98 8.36 10.06
N ALA A 335 -19.21 7.90 9.09
CA ALA A 335 -17.76 7.89 9.20
C ALA A 335 -17.07 8.21 7.87
N ILE A 336 -15.88 8.80 7.94
CA ILE A 336 -15.00 8.97 6.80
C ILE A 336 -13.61 8.50 7.19
N ILE A 337 -13.03 7.64 6.35
CA ILE A 337 -11.59 7.42 6.38
C ILE A 337 -10.94 8.58 5.65
N VAL A 338 -10.17 9.38 6.38
CA VAL A 338 -9.65 10.62 5.83
C VAL A 338 -8.67 10.30 4.71
N PRO A 339 -8.86 10.87 3.50
CA PRO A 339 -8.01 10.54 2.37
C PRO A 339 -6.57 10.95 2.61
N HIS A 340 -5.63 10.27 1.94
CA HIS A 340 -4.23 10.69 1.86
C HIS A 340 -3.60 10.97 3.23
N HIS A 341 -3.99 10.15 4.21
CA HIS A 341 -3.54 10.21 5.60
C HIS A 341 -3.79 11.56 6.28
N GLY A 342 -4.70 12.38 5.74
CA GLY A 342 -4.96 13.74 6.24
C GLY A 342 -3.89 14.75 5.86
N ASP A 343 -3.34 14.65 4.64
CA ASP A 343 -2.48 15.68 4.05
C ASP A 343 -3.18 17.06 3.96
N SER A 344 -2.49 18.06 3.41
CA SER A 344 -3.09 19.39 3.25
C SER A 344 -4.22 19.41 2.21
N ALA A 345 -4.16 18.60 1.15
CA ALA A 345 -5.23 18.56 0.15
C ALA A 345 -6.55 18.01 0.74
N SER A 346 -6.45 17.12 1.71
CA SER A 346 -7.57 16.53 2.46
C SER A 346 -8.33 17.54 3.32
N SER A 347 -7.80 18.75 3.54
CA SER A 347 -8.52 19.81 4.25
C SER A 347 -9.51 20.57 3.35
N ARG A 348 -9.50 20.35 2.03
CA ARG A 348 -10.25 21.16 1.06
C ARG A 348 -11.58 20.50 0.71
N GLY A 349 -12.66 21.13 1.16
CA GLY A 349 -14.01 20.66 0.91
C GLY A 349 -14.26 19.30 1.56
N VAL A 350 -14.06 19.17 2.87
CA VAL A 350 -14.51 17.99 3.61
C VAL A 350 -16.02 17.80 3.38
N PHE A 351 -16.47 16.56 3.17
CA PHE A 351 -17.89 16.24 3.03
C PHE A 351 -18.64 16.41 4.36
N ALA A 352 -19.98 16.44 4.33
CA ALA A 352 -20.75 16.73 5.53
C ALA A 352 -20.79 15.54 6.50
N ALA A 353 -20.63 15.81 7.80
CA ALA A 353 -21.01 14.87 8.84
C ALA A 353 -22.53 14.66 8.85
N ARG A 354 -22.97 13.42 9.11
CA ARG A 354 -24.40 13.10 9.26
C ARG A 354 -24.97 13.61 10.56
N ASN A 355 -24.22 13.52 11.66
CA ASN A 355 -24.63 14.00 12.98
C ASN A 355 -23.41 14.24 13.88
N SER A 356 -23.65 14.65 15.13
CA SER A 356 -22.59 14.98 16.10
C SER A 356 -21.76 13.79 16.59
N GLN A 357 -22.13 12.56 16.23
CA GLN A 357 -21.39 11.33 16.53
C GLN A 357 -20.61 10.82 15.31
N SER A 358 -20.63 11.55 14.20
CA SER A 358 -19.90 11.17 13.00
C SER A 358 -18.39 11.21 13.22
N ILE A 359 -17.66 10.21 12.72
CA ILE A 359 -16.22 10.06 12.96
C ILE A 359 -15.40 10.36 11.69
N ALA A 360 -14.29 11.08 11.83
CA ALA A 360 -13.22 11.17 10.83
C ALA A 360 -12.00 10.40 11.35
N PHE A 361 -11.69 9.26 10.73
CA PHE A 361 -10.56 8.43 11.12
C PHE A 361 -9.32 8.78 10.30
N PHE A 362 -8.24 9.14 11.00
CA PHE A 362 -6.96 9.48 10.39
C PHE A 362 -5.97 8.33 10.61
N SER A 363 -5.68 7.60 9.54
CA SER A 363 -4.56 6.66 9.50
C SER A 363 -3.32 7.39 9.00
N ALA A 364 -2.46 7.78 9.93
CA ALA A 364 -1.22 8.49 9.67
C ALA A 364 -0.23 8.22 10.80
N GLY A 365 1.07 8.37 10.53
CA GLY A 365 2.10 8.09 11.53
C GLY A 365 3.25 9.10 11.53
N THR A 366 4.34 8.79 12.22
CA THR A 366 5.39 9.78 12.55
C THR A 366 6.39 10.07 11.42
N HIS A 367 5.98 10.00 10.16
CA HIS A 367 6.91 10.20 9.04
C HIS A 367 7.41 11.65 8.98
N LYS A 368 8.73 11.86 9.16
CA LYS A 368 9.36 13.20 9.24
C LYS A 368 9.19 14.04 7.96
N GLY A 369 9.04 13.40 6.80
CA GLY A 369 8.88 14.09 5.51
C GLY A 369 7.44 14.53 5.19
N TYR A 370 6.44 13.85 5.77
CA TYR A 370 5.02 14.11 5.45
C TYR A 370 4.34 14.95 6.53
N ASN A 371 4.64 14.68 7.81
CA ASN A 371 3.99 15.34 8.95
C ASN A 371 2.45 15.26 8.90
N HIS A 372 1.94 14.13 8.41
CA HIS A 372 0.52 13.79 8.44
C HIS A 372 0.11 13.25 9.84
N PRO A 373 -1.16 13.38 10.25
CA PRO A 373 -2.15 14.24 9.59
C PRO A 373 -1.81 15.71 9.86
N THR A 374 -2.13 16.58 8.91
CA THR A 374 -1.84 18.01 9.05
C THR A 374 -2.85 18.68 9.98
N ALA A 375 -2.41 19.73 10.69
CA ALA A 375 -3.31 20.52 11.54
C ALA A 375 -4.46 21.17 10.73
N ALA A 376 -4.22 21.48 9.45
CA ALA A 376 -5.23 22.01 8.55
C ALA A 376 -6.32 20.96 8.27
N SER A 377 -5.94 19.72 7.97
CA SER A 377 -6.88 18.62 7.73
C SER A 377 -7.70 18.30 8.97
N LEU A 378 -7.04 18.12 10.12
CA LEU A 378 -7.69 17.94 11.42
C LEU A 378 -8.76 19.03 11.66
N GLY A 379 -8.33 20.30 11.64
CA GLY A 379 -9.24 21.42 11.85
C GLY A 379 -10.38 21.51 10.83
N ALA A 380 -10.17 21.10 9.57
CA ALA A 380 -11.22 21.09 8.56
C ALA A 380 -12.28 20.02 8.82
N HIS A 381 -11.89 18.81 9.26
CA HIS A 381 -12.83 17.75 9.59
C HIS A 381 -13.65 18.09 10.84
N ARG A 382 -13.02 18.68 11.86
CA ARG A 382 -13.73 19.20 13.03
C ARG A 382 -14.78 20.26 12.66
N ARG A 383 -14.43 21.20 11.77
CA ARG A 383 -15.39 22.19 11.25
C ARG A 383 -16.48 21.57 10.37
N GLY A 384 -16.20 20.43 9.74
CA GLY A 384 -17.15 19.62 8.99
C GLY A 384 -18.14 18.84 9.88
N GLY A 385 -17.98 18.90 11.20
CA GLY A 385 -18.86 18.27 12.19
C GLY A 385 -18.45 16.86 12.62
N PHE A 386 -17.24 16.42 12.28
CA PHE A 386 -16.72 15.12 12.69
C PHE A 386 -15.97 15.18 14.03
N GLU A 387 -16.10 14.11 14.81
CA GLU A 387 -15.14 13.75 15.85
C GLU A 387 -13.90 13.13 15.21
N GLU A 388 -12.72 13.62 15.55
CA GLU A 388 -11.46 13.17 14.96
C GLU A 388 -10.88 12.01 15.78
N VAL A 389 -10.65 10.87 15.12
CA VAL A 389 -9.89 9.76 15.70
C VAL A 389 -8.52 9.71 15.02
N SER A 390 -7.47 10.07 15.76
CA SER A 390 -6.10 10.09 15.26
C SER A 390 -5.09 9.78 16.36
N ASP A 391 -4.21 8.82 16.11
CA ASP A 391 -3.05 8.54 16.96
C ASP A 391 -1.82 8.27 16.10
N LYS A 392 -1.16 9.35 15.69
CA LYS A 392 0.04 9.25 14.83
C LYS A 392 1.26 8.63 15.50
N TYR A 393 1.22 8.46 16.82
CA TYR A 393 2.32 7.88 17.59
C TYR A 393 2.05 6.41 17.94
N GLN A 394 0.91 5.85 17.54
CA GLN A 394 0.54 4.46 17.80
C GLN A 394 1.61 3.51 17.23
N PRO A 395 2.37 2.80 18.09
CA PRO A 395 3.42 1.91 17.62
C PRO A 395 2.90 0.54 17.20
N ASN A 396 1.66 0.18 17.58
CA ASN A 396 1.03 -1.10 17.30
C ASN A 396 -0.02 -0.98 16.19
N ILE A 397 -0.62 -2.10 15.79
CA ILE A 397 -1.79 -2.09 14.92
C ILE A 397 -3.04 -2.26 15.78
N VAL A 398 -3.75 -1.16 16.01
CA VAL A 398 -4.88 -1.08 16.93
C VAL A 398 -6.18 -0.83 16.17
N LYS A 399 -7.21 -1.62 16.50
CA LYS A 399 -8.55 -1.56 15.90
C LYS A 399 -9.41 -0.48 16.53
N VAL A 400 -10.16 0.23 15.70
CA VAL A 400 -11.20 1.20 16.05
C VAL A 400 -12.49 0.81 15.34
N LYS A 401 -13.58 0.65 16.09
CA LYS A 401 -14.91 0.42 15.51
C LYS A 401 -15.54 1.75 15.09
N LEU A 402 -16.02 1.83 13.85
CA LEU A 402 -16.66 3.03 13.31
C LEU A 402 -18.18 2.84 13.12
N CYS A 403 -18.64 1.63 12.81
CA CYS A 403 -20.05 1.25 12.71
C CYS A 403 -20.27 -0.15 13.28
#